data_AF-A0A845DRS9-F1
#
_entry.id   AF-A0A845DRS9-F1
#
_cell.length_a   1.000
_cell.length_b   1.000
_cell.length_c   1.000
_cell.angle_alpha   90.00
_cell.angle_beta   90.00
_cell.angle_gamma   90.00
#
_symmetry.space_group_name_H-M   'P 1'
#
loop_
_entity.id
_entity.type
_entity.pdbx_description
1 polymer ?
#
loop_
_entity_poly.entity_id
_entity_poly.type
_entity_poly.pdbx_seq_one_letter_code
_entity_poly.pdbx_strand_id
1 'polypeptide(L)'
;MANSFRIGVIGFAHMHINHLVERFAAHPQAELAACADTTSLVPELRTAHYTRGWNLRHALEDLGVPRAYDDYKEMLDREELDIVVCCSENAQHPDVVEACAQKGVHVLVEKPMASSLRDGISMARSARAAGIELIVNWPTTWQPASHKAKELVDSGAIGQVLTVKFRGGHLGPLGAGVSHPGGDEDGQELPRKLSGVERGATWWHQQAAGGG
;
A
#
# COMPACT_ATOMS: atom_id res chain seq x y z
N MET A 1 -18.57 23.69 0.94
CA MET A 1 -17.86 22.59 1.60
C MET A 1 -16.93 22.01 0.55
N ALA A 2 -15.64 21.83 0.85
CA ALA A 2 -14.75 21.17 -0.11
C ALA A 2 -15.28 19.75 -0.36
N ASN A 3 -15.28 19.28 -1.60
CA ASN A 3 -15.69 17.90 -1.89
C ASN A 3 -14.76 16.95 -1.13
N SER A 4 -15.34 16.01 -0.38
CA SER A 4 -14.60 14.93 0.28
C SER A 4 -14.43 13.79 -0.73
N PHE A 5 -13.24 13.22 -0.82
CA PHE A 5 -12.95 12.04 -1.64
C PHE A 5 -13.40 10.78 -0.91
N ARG A 6 -14.16 9.93 -1.58
CA ARG A 6 -14.58 8.61 -1.08
C ARG A 6 -13.49 7.59 -1.35
N ILE A 7 -12.94 7.02 -0.29
CA ILE A 7 -11.77 6.15 -0.32
C ILE A 7 -12.17 4.69 -0.16
N GLY A 8 -11.81 3.87 -1.13
CA GLY A 8 -11.86 2.41 -1.04
C GLY A 8 -10.50 1.84 -0.65
N VAL A 9 -10.49 0.70 0.03
CA VAL A 9 -9.26 0.01 0.43
C VAL A 9 -9.26 -1.40 -0.14
N ILE A 10 -8.27 -1.72 -0.98
CA ILE A 10 -8.15 -3.05 -1.61
C ILE A 10 -6.81 -3.69 -1.24
N GLY A 11 -6.87 -4.88 -0.64
CA GLY A 11 -5.66 -5.65 -0.35
C GLY A 11 -5.05 -5.31 1.00
N PHE A 12 -4.87 -6.36 1.81
CA PHE A 12 -4.36 -6.24 3.19
C PHE A 12 -3.04 -7.01 3.41
N ALA A 13 -2.40 -7.48 2.34
CA ALA A 13 -1.19 -8.28 2.41
C ALA A 13 0.04 -7.49 2.92
N HIS A 14 0.10 -6.19 2.63
CA HIS A 14 1.20 -5.32 3.05
C HIS A 14 0.80 -4.44 4.24
N MET A 15 1.57 -4.49 5.33
CA MET A 15 1.30 -3.78 6.58
C MET A 15 1.28 -2.25 6.52
N HIS A 16 1.77 -1.61 5.46
CA HIS A 16 1.66 -0.17 5.31
C HIS A 16 0.22 0.29 5.10
N ILE A 17 -0.68 -0.65 4.77
CA ILE A 17 -2.12 -0.36 4.71
C ILE A 17 -2.64 0.27 5.98
N ASN A 18 -2.16 -0.15 7.15
CA ASN A 18 -2.63 0.37 8.43
C ASN A 18 -2.33 1.87 8.55
N HIS A 19 -1.10 2.26 8.25
CA HIS A 19 -0.73 3.68 8.23
C HIS A 19 -1.47 4.48 7.16
N LEU A 20 -1.65 3.91 5.97
CA LEU A 20 -2.33 4.61 4.89
C LEU A 20 -3.80 4.86 5.25
N VAL A 21 -4.50 3.84 5.75
CA VAL A 21 -5.90 3.96 6.20
C VAL A 21 -6.01 4.98 7.33
N GLU A 22 -5.13 4.92 8.34
CA GLU A 22 -5.07 5.91 9.42
C GLU A 22 -4.92 7.35 8.89
N ARG A 23 -4.02 7.57 7.92
CA ARG A 23 -3.80 8.89 7.32
C ARG A 23 -4.99 9.37 6.50
N PHE A 24 -5.67 8.49 5.76
CA PHE A 24 -6.89 8.86 5.04
C PHE A 24 -8.04 9.14 6.01
N ALA A 25 -8.21 8.34 7.07
CA ALA A 25 -9.23 8.57 8.10
C ALA A 25 -9.08 9.94 8.78
N ALA A 26 -7.84 10.38 9.01
CA ALA A 26 -7.54 11.66 9.65
C ALA A 26 -7.58 12.86 8.68
N HIS A 27 -7.69 12.64 7.36
CA HIS A 27 -7.61 13.72 6.39
C HIS A 27 -8.98 14.41 6.20
N PRO A 28 -9.09 15.75 6.33
CA PRO A 28 -10.38 16.46 6.33
C PRO A 28 -11.13 16.45 4.98
N GLN A 29 -10.49 15.93 3.93
CA GLN A 29 -11.05 15.81 2.58
C GLN A 29 -11.17 14.34 2.13
N ALA A 30 -11.12 13.40 3.06
CA ALA A 30 -11.26 11.99 2.75
C ALA A 30 -12.32 11.35 3.65
N GLU A 31 -13.06 10.41 3.08
CA GLU A 31 -14.05 9.59 3.78
C GLU A 31 -13.78 8.12 3.43
N LEU A 32 -13.50 7.29 4.44
CA LEU A 32 -13.38 5.85 4.23
C LEU A 32 -14.77 5.25 3.92
N ALA A 33 -14.91 4.66 2.75
CA ALA A 33 -16.19 4.15 2.26
C ALA A 33 -16.35 2.64 2.49
N ALA A 34 -15.36 1.84 2.08
CA ALA A 34 -15.39 0.39 2.22
C ALA A 34 -14.01 -0.23 2.01
N CYS A 35 -13.86 -1.50 2.37
CA CYS A 35 -12.72 -2.31 1.99
C CYS A 35 -13.08 -3.69 1.44
N ALA A 36 -12.11 -4.30 0.77
CA ALA A 36 -12.11 -5.69 0.36
C ALA A 36 -10.66 -6.19 0.29
N ASP A 37 -10.44 -7.48 0.51
CA ASP A 37 -9.12 -8.08 0.27
C ASP A 37 -9.06 -8.73 -1.12
N THR A 38 -7.84 -8.90 -1.62
CA THR A 38 -7.57 -9.81 -2.73
C THR A 38 -7.54 -11.25 -2.23
N THR A 39 -7.76 -12.26 -3.06
CA THR A 39 -7.49 -13.65 -2.64
C THR A 39 -5.99 -13.86 -2.49
N SER A 40 -5.53 -14.40 -1.35
CA SER A 40 -4.10 -14.63 -1.13
C SER A 40 -3.53 -15.68 -2.08
N LEU A 41 -2.42 -15.37 -2.75
CA LEU A 41 -1.70 -16.35 -3.55
C LEU A 41 -0.94 -17.33 -2.65
N VAL A 42 -0.51 -16.88 -1.47
CA VAL A 42 0.16 -17.71 -0.47
C VAL A 42 -0.42 -17.46 0.92
N PRO A 43 -1.41 -18.27 1.34
CA PRO A 43 -2.02 -18.15 2.65
C PRO A 43 -0.98 -18.24 3.78
N GLU A 44 -1.04 -17.28 4.70
CA GLU A 44 -0.18 -17.27 5.89
C GLU A 44 -0.57 -18.43 6.82
N LEU A 45 0.42 -19.05 7.48
CA LEU A 45 0.18 -20.18 8.40
C LEU A 45 -0.61 -19.79 9.67
N ARG A 46 -0.59 -18.50 10.01
CA ARG A 46 -1.25 -17.95 11.21
C ARG A 46 -1.45 -16.45 11.03
N THR A 47 -2.59 -15.96 11.52
CA THR A 47 -2.78 -14.52 11.74
C THR A 47 -1.97 -14.05 12.95
N ALA A 48 -1.08 -13.09 12.72
CA ALA A 48 -0.31 -12.37 13.74
C ALA A 48 -0.34 -10.85 13.45
N HIS A 49 0.24 -10.06 14.33
CA HIS A 49 0.39 -8.62 14.09
C HIS A 49 1.09 -8.35 12.75
N TYR A 50 0.60 -7.37 12.00
CA TYR A 50 1.02 -7.02 10.62
C TYR A 50 0.79 -8.05 9.52
N THR A 51 0.19 -9.20 9.83
CA THR A 51 -0.24 -10.18 8.82
C THR A 51 -1.56 -9.77 8.18
N ARG A 52 -1.86 -10.34 7.02
CA ARG A 52 -3.03 -9.99 6.19
C ARG A 52 -4.34 -9.96 6.98
N GLY A 53 -4.62 -11.04 7.72
CA GLY A 53 -5.84 -11.15 8.50
C GLY A 53 -5.91 -10.19 9.69
N TRP A 54 -4.76 -9.76 10.22
CA TRP A 54 -4.72 -8.75 11.28
C TRP A 54 -4.93 -7.35 10.71
N ASN A 55 -4.27 -7.02 9.59
CA ASN A 55 -4.41 -5.72 8.92
C ASN A 55 -5.89 -5.44 8.55
N LEU A 56 -6.60 -6.45 8.03
CA LEU A 56 -8.02 -6.33 7.71
C LEU A 56 -8.88 -6.05 8.96
N ARG A 57 -8.67 -6.81 10.04
CA ARG A 57 -9.41 -6.57 11.29
C ARG A 57 -9.12 -5.20 11.87
N HIS A 58 -7.84 -4.80 11.92
CA HIS A 58 -7.42 -3.50 12.42
C HIS A 58 -8.07 -2.35 11.64
N ALA A 59 -8.15 -2.47 10.31
CA ALA A 59 -8.83 -1.46 9.48
C ALA A 59 -10.33 -1.31 9.81
N LEU A 60 -11.01 -2.41 10.11
CA LEU A 60 -12.45 -2.43 10.42
C LEU A 60 -12.77 -2.05 11.86
N GLU A 61 -11.99 -2.57 12.81
CA GLU A 61 -12.27 -2.46 14.24
C GLU A 61 -11.69 -1.17 14.85
N ASP A 62 -10.50 -0.76 14.39
CA ASP A 62 -9.73 0.31 15.04
C ASP A 62 -9.59 1.58 14.16
N LEU A 63 -9.48 1.42 12.83
CA LEU A 63 -9.25 2.56 11.92
C LEU A 63 -10.54 3.11 11.27
N GLY A 64 -11.69 2.51 11.54
CA GLY A 64 -12.99 3.06 11.18
C GLY A 64 -13.42 2.86 9.73
N VAL A 65 -12.90 1.85 9.01
CA VAL A 65 -13.49 1.44 7.73
C VAL A 65 -14.89 0.85 7.99
N PRO A 66 -15.97 1.41 7.42
CA PRO A 66 -17.33 1.11 7.90
C PRO A 66 -17.90 -0.20 7.36
N ARG A 67 -17.31 -0.78 6.30
CA ARG A 67 -17.85 -1.98 5.62
C ARG A 67 -16.73 -2.77 4.95
N ALA A 68 -16.84 -4.10 5.00
CA ALA A 68 -16.06 -5.03 4.19
C ALA A 68 -16.92 -5.72 3.12
N TYR A 69 -16.30 -6.05 1.99
CA TYR A 69 -16.82 -6.91 0.94
C TYR A 69 -15.92 -8.15 0.78
N ASP A 70 -16.53 -9.27 0.38
CA ASP A 70 -15.80 -10.51 0.09
C ASP A 70 -15.04 -10.45 -1.25
N ASP A 71 -15.54 -9.66 -2.21
CA ASP A 71 -14.91 -9.40 -3.51
C ASP A 71 -14.75 -7.90 -3.74
N TYR A 72 -13.52 -7.47 -4.05
CA TYR A 72 -13.22 -6.07 -4.35
C TYR A 72 -13.90 -5.58 -5.64
N LYS A 73 -14.23 -6.47 -6.57
CA LYS A 73 -14.99 -6.11 -7.79
C LYS A 73 -16.43 -5.77 -7.45
N GLU A 74 -17.05 -6.52 -6.54
CA GLU A 74 -18.39 -6.20 -6.01
C GLU A 74 -18.38 -4.87 -5.26
N MET A 75 -17.33 -4.61 -4.47
CA MET A 75 -17.15 -3.30 -3.81
C MET A 75 -17.10 -2.17 -4.85
N LEU A 76 -16.27 -2.32 -5.89
CA LEU A 76 -16.14 -1.35 -6.97
C LEU A 76 -17.44 -1.15 -7.79
N ASP A 77 -18.34 -2.14 -7.80
CA ASP A 77 -19.65 -2.05 -8.45
C ASP A 77 -20.70 -1.33 -7.59
N ARG A 78 -20.60 -1.45 -6.25
CA ARG A 78 -21.63 -1.00 -5.32
C ARG A 78 -21.32 0.34 -4.64
N GLU A 79 -20.05 0.66 -4.51
CA GLU A 79 -19.60 1.89 -3.87
C GLU A 79 -19.25 2.95 -4.92
N GLU A 80 -19.67 4.19 -4.68
CA GLU A 80 -19.14 5.34 -5.41
C GLU A 80 -17.80 5.73 -4.78
N LEU A 81 -16.69 5.39 -5.44
CA LEU A 81 -15.32 5.61 -4.94
C LEU A 81 -14.57 6.58 -5.86
N ASP A 82 -13.86 7.53 -5.27
CA ASP A 82 -12.97 8.42 -6.02
C ASP A 82 -11.55 7.86 -6.12
N ILE A 83 -11.07 7.26 -5.02
CA ILE A 83 -9.68 6.77 -4.88
C ILE A 83 -9.70 5.40 -4.20
N VAL A 84 -8.90 4.47 -4.73
CA VAL A 84 -8.56 3.21 -4.07
C VAL A 84 -7.13 3.24 -3.56
N VAL A 85 -6.94 2.83 -2.30
CA VAL A 85 -5.63 2.50 -1.73
C VAL A 85 -5.41 1.00 -1.87
N CYS A 86 -4.33 0.59 -2.55
CA CYS A 86 -4.04 -0.80 -2.83
C CYS A 86 -2.75 -1.29 -2.15
N CYS A 87 -2.88 -2.28 -1.26
CA CYS A 87 -1.78 -2.92 -0.53
C CYS A 87 -1.84 -4.46 -0.62
N SER A 88 -2.19 -4.98 -1.80
CA SER A 88 -2.18 -6.43 -2.07
C SER A 88 -0.75 -6.97 -2.20
N GLU A 89 -0.64 -8.26 -2.53
CA GLU A 89 0.63 -8.84 -2.96
C GLU A 89 1.08 -8.14 -4.27
N ASN A 90 2.39 -7.90 -4.45
CA ASN A 90 2.90 -7.09 -5.56
C ASN A 90 2.51 -7.65 -6.95
N ALA A 91 2.34 -8.97 -7.05
CA ALA A 91 1.89 -9.62 -8.27
C ALA A 91 0.41 -9.37 -8.61
N GLN A 92 -0.40 -8.90 -7.64
CA GLN A 92 -1.83 -8.67 -7.80
C GLN A 92 -2.19 -7.19 -8.04
N HIS A 93 -1.25 -6.26 -7.88
CA HIS A 93 -1.48 -4.84 -8.21
C HIS A 93 -2.01 -4.62 -9.64
N PRO A 94 -1.56 -5.35 -10.69
CA PRO A 94 -2.06 -5.15 -12.04
C PRO A 94 -3.56 -5.38 -12.19
N ASP A 95 -4.07 -6.44 -11.57
CA ASP A 95 -5.49 -6.81 -11.66
C ASP A 95 -6.36 -5.77 -10.92
N VAL A 96 -5.89 -5.28 -9.77
CA VAL A 96 -6.60 -4.24 -9.01
C VAL A 96 -6.63 -2.92 -9.77
N VAL A 97 -5.49 -2.50 -10.36
CA VAL A 97 -5.42 -1.26 -11.15
C VAL A 97 -6.29 -1.35 -12.40
N GLU A 98 -6.29 -2.47 -13.10
CA GLU A 98 -7.16 -2.69 -14.25
C GLU A 98 -8.64 -2.62 -13.85
N ALA A 99 -9.03 -3.25 -12.73
CA ALA A 99 -10.41 -3.19 -12.24
C ALA A 99 -10.84 -1.76 -11.88
N CYS A 100 -9.97 -0.98 -11.23
CA CYS A 100 -10.25 0.42 -10.92
C CYS A 100 -10.33 1.28 -12.19
N ALA A 101 -9.45 1.05 -13.16
CA ALA A 101 -9.45 1.74 -14.45
C ALA A 101 -10.76 1.53 -15.21
N GLN A 102 -11.29 0.31 -15.21
CA GLN A 102 -12.60 0.00 -15.82
C GLN A 102 -13.78 0.74 -15.16
N LYS A 103 -13.60 1.21 -13.92
CA LYS A 103 -14.58 1.98 -13.15
C LYS A 103 -14.31 3.48 -13.13
N GLY A 104 -13.19 3.93 -13.70
CA GLY A 104 -12.78 5.33 -13.64
C GLY A 104 -12.31 5.78 -12.25
N VAL A 105 -11.92 4.84 -11.38
CA VAL A 105 -11.48 5.12 -10.00
C VAL A 105 -9.97 5.30 -9.96
N HIS A 106 -9.48 6.37 -9.33
CA HIS A 106 -8.04 6.62 -9.17
C HIS A 106 -7.41 5.61 -8.22
N VAL A 107 -6.12 5.29 -8.39
CA VAL A 107 -5.46 4.27 -7.56
C VAL A 107 -4.14 4.78 -7.00
N LEU A 108 -3.97 4.63 -5.69
CA LEU A 108 -2.70 4.68 -4.99
C LEU A 108 -2.27 3.26 -4.67
N VAL A 109 -1.20 2.77 -5.30
CA VAL A 109 -0.64 1.42 -5.06
C VAL A 109 0.55 1.51 -4.12
N GLU A 110 0.70 0.55 -3.22
CA GLU A 110 1.94 0.40 -2.45
C GLU A 110 3.13 0.08 -3.37
N LYS A 111 4.32 0.47 -2.91
CA LYS A 111 5.57 0.05 -3.51
C LYS A 111 5.95 -1.39 -3.11
N PRO A 112 6.65 -2.12 -4.00
CA PRO A 112 6.92 -1.78 -5.39
C PRO A 112 5.65 -1.78 -6.24
N MET A 113 5.58 -0.90 -7.24
CA MET A 113 4.42 -0.74 -8.12
C MET A 113 3.95 -2.09 -8.71
N ALA A 114 4.89 -2.93 -9.14
CA ALA A 114 4.61 -4.25 -9.71
C ALA A 114 5.81 -5.19 -9.48
N SER A 115 5.58 -6.50 -9.65
CA SER A 115 6.61 -7.54 -9.59
C SER A 115 7.45 -7.67 -10.87
N SER A 116 7.02 -7.08 -11.99
CA SER A 116 7.74 -7.09 -13.26
C SER A 116 7.59 -5.78 -14.03
N LEU A 117 8.56 -5.47 -14.90
CA LEU A 117 8.49 -4.30 -15.79
C LEU A 117 7.28 -4.38 -16.73
N ARG A 118 6.98 -5.59 -17.23
CA ARG A 118 5.83 -5.83 -18.12
C ARG A 118 4.53 -5.40 -17.43
N ASP A 119 4.36 -5.80 -16.18
CA ASP A 119 3.15 -5.52 -15.40
C ASP A 119 3.06 -4.04 -15.05
N GLY A 120 4.18 -3.41 -14.66
CA GLY A 120 4.22 -1.96 -14.42
C GLY A 120 3.85 -1.14 -15.67
N ILE A 121 4.33 -1.54 -16.85
CA ILE A 121 3.94 -0.92 -18.13
C ILE A 121 2.45 -1.14 -18.41
N SER A 122 1.92 -2.34 -18.13
CA SER A 122 0.50 -2.64 -18.31
C SER A 122 -0.37 -1.73 -17.45
N MET A 123 -0.08 -1.64 -16.16
CA MET A 123 -0.78 -0.76 -15.21
C MET A 123 -0.80 0.70 -15.66
N ALA A 124 0.37 1.23 -16.08
CA ALA A 124 0.47 2.61 -16.55
C ALA A 124 -0.34 2.86 -17.84
N ARG A 125 -0.45 1.86 -18.72
CA ARG A 125 -1.26 1.95 -19.95
C ARG A 125 -2.74 1.92 -19.63
N SER A 126 -3.19 1.02 -18.75
CA SER A 126 -4.58 0.91 -18.31
C SER A 126 -5.04 2.22 -17.67
N ALA A 127 -4.26 2.76 -16.73
CA ALA A 127 -4.56 4.02 -16.07
C ALA A 127 -4.68 5.19 -17.07
N ARG A 128 -3.71 5.30 -17.99
CA ARG A 128 -3.72 6.35 -19.04
C ARG A 128 -4.91 6.21 -19.98
N ALA A 129 -5.25 4.99 -20.39
CA ALA A 129 -6.36 4.74 -21.31
C ALA A 129 -7.72 5.08 -20.68
N ALA A 130 -7.88 4.81 -19.38
CA ALA A 130 -9.08 5.14 -18.63
C ALA A 130 -9.13 6.60 -18.16
N GLY A 131 -8.02 7.35 -18.25
CA GLY A 131 -7.93 8.72 -17.76
C GLY A 131 -7.93 8.82 -16.23
N ILE A 132 -7.47 7.78 -15.53
CA ILE A 132 -7.33 7.78 -14.08
C ILE A 132 -5.89 8.08 -13.65
N GLU A 133 -5.74 8.69 -12.48
CA GLU A 133 -4.44 8.81 -11.82
C GLU A 133 -4.01 7.46 -11.22
N LEU A 134 -2.75 7.12 -11.43
CA LEU A 134 -2.08 5.98 -10.82
C LEU A 134 -0.84 6.48 -10.06
N ILE A 135 -0.91 6.46 -8.74
CA ILE A 135 0.13 6.94 -7.84
C ILE A 135 0.80 5.75 -7.18
N VAL A 136 2.13 5.75 -7.12
CA VAL A 136 2.88 4.76 -6.33
C VAL A 136 3.21 5.41 -4.98
N ASN A 137 2.89 4.73 -3.88
CA ASN A 137 3.29 5.16 -2.54
C ASN A 137 4.80 5.00 -2.36
N TRP A 138 5.56 5.95 -2.91
CA TRP A 138 7.01 5.94 -2.85
C TRP A 138 7.51 6.92 -1.78
N PRO A 139 7.95 6.47 -0.60
CA PRO A 139 8.15 7.37 0.55
C PRO A 139 9.16 8.50 0.31
N THR A 140 10.20 8.26 -0.49
CA THR A 140 11.21 9.30 -0.79
C THR A 140 10.64 10.47 -1.57
N THR A 141 9.53 10.28 -2.28
CA THR A 141 8.82 11.34 -3.02
C THR A 141 8.27 12.40 -2.07
N TRP A 142 8.05 12.07 -0.79
CA TRP A 142 7.41 12.97 0.17
C TRP A 142 8.38 13.53 1.22
N GLN A 143 9.67 13.15 1.17
CA GLN A 143 10.65 13.55 2.18
C GLN A 143 11.15 14.99 1.96
N PRO A 144 10.95 15.93 2.91
CA PRO A 144 11.39 17.32 2.77
C PRO A 144 12.88 17.46 2.48
N ALA A 145 13.71 16.58 3.05
CA ALA A 145 15.15 16.56 2.80
C ALA A 145 15.48 16.22 1.33
N SER A 146 14.75 15.29 0.72
CA SER A 146 14.92 14.94 -0.70
C SER A 146 14.50 16.09 -1.61
N HIS A 147 13.38 16.75 -1.32
CA HIS A 147 12.93 17.96 -2.02
C HIS A 147 13.96 19.08 -1.92
N LYS A 148 14.47 19.34 -0.72
CA LYS A 148 15.47 20.40 -0.53
C LYS A 148 16.79 20.09 -1.23
N ALA A 149 17.23 18.82 -1.19
CA ALA A 149 18.41 18.39 -1.93
C ALA A 149 18.24 18.61 -3.45
N LYS A 150 17.06 18.28 -3.99
CA LYS A 150 16.73 18.51 -5.41
C LYS A 150 16.72 20.00 -5.76
N GLU A 151 16.11 20.84 -4.92
CA GLU A 151 16.07 22.30 -5.10
C GLU A 151 17.49 22.90 -5.16
N LEU A 152 18.38 22.51 -4.25
CA LEU A 152 19.77 23.01 -4.22
C LEU A 152 20.58 22.54 -5.43
N VAL A 153 20.33 21.32 -5.92
CA VAL A 153 20.94 20.82 -7.15
C VAL A 153 20.46 21.64 -8.35
N ASP A 154 19.14 21.85 -8.46
CA ASP A 154 18.53 22.59 -9.57
C ASP A 154 18.96 24.06 -9.60
N SER A 155 19.20 24.67 -8.42
CA SER A 155 19.70 26.04 -8.31
C SER A 155 21.20 26.17 -8.62
N GLY A 156 21.90 25.08 -8.90
CA GLY A 156 23.34 25.06 -9.17
C GLY A 156 24.23 25.28 -7.94
N ALA A 157 23.71 25.09 -6.72
CA ALA A 157 24.43 25.40 -5.49
C ALA A 157 25.76 24.62 -5.32
N ILE A 158 25.90 23.48 -5.99
CA ILE A 158 27.10 22.63 -5.98
C ILE A 158 27.74 22.48 -7.36
N GLY A 159 27.30 23.26 -8.36
CA GLY A 159 27.71 23.08 -9.76
C GLY A 159 27.18 21.77 -10.38
N GLN A 160 27.97 21.15 -11.26
CA GLN A 160 27.60 19.91 -11.93
C GLN A 160 27.62 18.72 -10.96
N VAL A 161 26.50 17.99 -10.87
CA VAL A 161 26.43 16.74 -10.11
C VAL A 161 27.26 15.66 -10.80
N LEU A 162 28.30 15.18 -10.11
CA LEU A 162 29.16 14.10 -10.61
C LEU A 162 28.73 12.72 -10.10
N THR A 163 28.19 12.64 -8.88
CA THR A 163 27.82 11.36 -8.26
C THR A 163 26.75 11.56 -7.20
N VAL A 164 25.78 10.62 -7.14
CA VAL A 164 24.81 10.50 -6.06
C VAL A 164 25.03 9.16 -5.36
N LYS A 165 25.12 9.17 -4.03
CA LYS A 165 25.22 7.96 -3.21
C LYS A 165 24.06 7.94 -2.22
N PHE A 166 23.25 6.89 -2.27
CA PHE A 166 22.17 6.65 -1.33
C PHE A 166 22.44 5.35 -0.57
N ARG A 167 22.18 5.36 0.74
CA ARG A 167 22.24 4.18 1.61
C ARG A 167 20.95 4.12 2.40
N GLY A 168 20.14 3.11 2.10
CA GLY A 168 18.96 2.75 2.87
C GLY A 168 19.12 1.34 3.42
N GLY A 169 18.54 1.08 4.58
CA GLY A 169 18.49 -0.25 5.19
C GLY A 169 17.28 -0.37 6.10
N HIS A 170 16.69 -1.56 6.16
CA HIS A 170 15.62 -1.90 7.09
C HIS A 170 15.79 -3.36 7.55
N LEU A 171 15.12 -3.73 8.65
CA LEU A 171 15.25 -5.06 9.27
C LEU A 171 14.33 -6.13 8.62
N GLY A 172 13.98 -5.96 7.35
CA GLY A 172 12.97 -6.78 6.66
C GLY A 172 11.52 -6.37 6.97
N PRO A 173 10.52 -7.01 6.34
CA PRO A 173 9.11 -6.65 6.49
C PRO A 173 8.49 -7.12 7.82
N LEU A 174 8.85 -8.32 8.29
CA LEU A 174 8.30 -8.96 9.51
C LEU A 174 9.43 -9.47 10.42
N GLY A 175 10.54 -8.73 10.46
CA GLY A 175 11.72 -9.04 11.26
C GLY A 175 11.54 -8.78 12.75
N ALA A 176 12.40 -9.38 13.57
CA ALA A 176 12.37 -9.11 15.00
C ALA A 176 12.82 -7.67 15.30
N GLY A 177 11.96 -6.89 15.97
CA GLY A 177 12.24 -5.49 16.32
C GLY A 177 11.91 -4.49 15.21
N VAL A 178 11.26 -4.94 14.12
CA VAL A 178 10.63 -4.05 13.16
C VAL A 178 9.38 -3.43 13.82
N SER A 179 9.25 -2.12 13.66
CA SER A 179 8.05 -1.37 13.97
C SER A 179 7.58 -0.70 12.69
N HIS A 180 6.27 -0.66 12.48
CA HIS A 180 5.65 0.01 11.35
C HIS A 180 4.69 1.11 11.86
N PRO A 181 4.60 2.26 11.19
CA PRO A 181 3.58 3.26 11.51
C PRO A 181 2.17 2.67 11.42
N GLY A 182 1.24 3.16 12.25
CA GLY A 182 -0.17 2.77 12.23
C GLY A 182 -0.48 1.40 12.85
N GLY A 183 0.34 0.88 13.77
CA GLY A 183 0.02 -0.38 14.48
C GLY A 183 0.74 -0.63 15.80
N ASP A 184 1.68 0.25 16.20
CA ASP A 184 2.53 0.09 17.40
C ASP A 184 2.32 1.19 18.46
N GLU A 185 1.38 2.11 18.26
CA GLU A 185 1.29 3.36 19.04
C GLU A 185 0.78 3.18 20.48
N ASP A 186 0.09 2.06 20.78
CA ASP A 186 -0.58 1.85 22.07
C ASP A 186 0.22 1.07 23.12
N GLY A 187 1.49 0.76 22.87
CA GLY A 187 2.35 0.08 23.86
C GLY A 187 1.86 -1.31 24.29
N GLN A 188 0.95 -1.93 23.54
CA GLN A 188 0.51 -3.31 23.76
C GLN A 188 1.67 -4.28 23.49
N GLU A 189 1.79 -5.34 24.28
CA GLU A 189 2.75 -6.42 23.99
C GLU A 189 2.50 -6.94 22.56
N LEU A 190 3.47 -6.72 21.67
CA LEU A 190 3.39 -7.24 20.30
C LEU A 190 3.12 -8.75 20.35
N PRO A 191 2.06 -9.26 19.70
CA PRO A 191 1.78 -10.69 19.64
C PRO A 191 3.03 -11.48 19.27
N ARG A 192 3.15 -12.70 19.82
CA ARG A 192 4.30 -13.58 19.58
C ARG A 192 4.73 -13.56 18.11
N LYS A 193 5.96 -13.06 17.90
CA LYS A 193 6.61 -12.92 16.59
C LYS A 193 6.49 -14.21 15.80
N LEU A 194 6.30 -14.08 14.48
CA LEU A 194 6.32 -15.22 13.58
C LEU A 194 7.66 -15.97 13.73
N SER A 195 7.60 -17.29 13.84
CA SER A 195 8.77 -18.15 13.74
C SER A 195 9.44 -17.98 12.37
N GLY A 196 10.68 -18.47 12.22
CA GLY A 196 11.36 -18.45 10.92
C GLY A 196 10.57 -19.18 9.82
N VAL A 197 9.90 -20.28 10.17
CA VAL A 197 9.04 -21.05 9.25
C VAL A 197 7.79 -20.27 8.89
N GLU A 198 7.09 -19.71 9.88
CA GLU A 198 5.90 -18.89 9.63
C GLU A 198 6.22 -17.66 8.77
N ARG A 199 7.34 -16.99 9.04
CA ARG A 199 7.80 -15.86 8.22
C ARG A 199 8.17 -16.31 6.80
N GLY A 200 8.91 -17.41 6.67
CA GLY A 200 9.27 -18.06 5.40
C GLY A 200 8.07 -18.37 4.51
N ALA A 201 6.93 -18.69 5.12
CA ALA A 201 5.69 -18.99 4.41
C ALA A 201 4.92 -17.75 3.95
N THR A 202 5.24 -16.55 4.44
CA THR A 202 4.56 -15.32 4.00
C THR A 202 4.91 -14.96 2.56
N TRP A 203 3.99 -14.26 1.89
CA TRP A 203 4.13 -13.83 0.49
C TRP A 203 5.44 -13.07 0.19
N TRP A 204 5.99 -12.38 1.19
CA TRP A 204 7.27 -11.67 1.14
C TRP A 204 8.44 -12.52 0.63
N HIS A 205 8.39 -13.82 0.88
CA HIS A 205 9.45 -14.77 0.52
C HIS A 205 9.03 -15.68 -0.64
N GLN A 206 8.02 -15.28 -1.41
CA GLN A 206 7.41 -16.07 -2.47
C GLN A 206 7.44 -15.27 -3.77
N GLN A 207 8.32 -15.68 -4.68
CA GLN A 207 8.52 -14.99 -5.96
C GLN A 207 7.23 -14.86 -6.78
N ALA A 208 6.38 -15.89 -6.75
CA ALA A 208 5.10 -15.90 -7.47
C ALA A 208 4.11 -14.83 -6.96
N ALA A 209 4.20 -14.43 -5.69
CA ALA A 209 3.40 -13.34 -5.12
C ALA A 209 4.07 -11.96 -5.31
N GLY A 210 5.23 -11.92 -5.97
CA GLY A 210 6.03 -10.71 -6.15
C GLY A 210 6.87 -10.32 -4.94
N GLY A 211 7.09 -11.26 -4.01
CA GLY A 211 8.14 -11.20 -3.00
C GLY A 211 9.50 -11.68 -3.53
N GLY A 212 10.49 -11.82 -2.65
CA GLY A 212 11.85 -12.22 -3.00
C GLY A 212 12.89 -11.73 -2.00
#